data_AF-A0A7L1AZV2-F1
#
_entry.id   AF-A0A7L1AZV2-F1
#
_cell.length_a   1.000
_cell.length_b   1.000
_cell.length_c   1.000
_cell.angle_alpha   90.00
_cell.angle_beta   90.00
_cell.angle_gamma   90.00
#
_symmetry.space_group_name_H-M   'P 1'
#
loop_
_entity.id
_entity.type
_entity.pdbx_description
1 polymer ?
#
loop_
_entity_poly.entity_id
_entity_poly.type
_entity_poly.pdbx_seq_one_letter_code
_entity_poly.pdbx_strand_id
1 'polypeptide(L)'
;VQKLLGTINWVRPMLGITNEEMSPLFKLLKGDTDLSARTLTKEAHLALEIIADKISSYNAACYVVDLPVTLFVINNTFQPFAILGQVATEGKDVYFL
;
A
#
# COMPACT_ATOMS: atom_id res chain seq x y z
N VAL A 1 -16.65 -10.74 -3.32
CA VAL A 1 -15.69 -10.81 -2.18
C VAL A 1 -14.36 -11.45 -2.56
N GLN A 2 -14.32 -12.66 -3.15
CA GLN A 2 -13.05 -13.35 -3.49
C GLN A 2 -12.11 -12.52 -4.38
N LYS A 3 -12.60 -11.92 -5.47
CA LYS A 3 -11.79 -11.06 -6.35
C LYS A 3 -11.16 -9.87 -5.59
N LEU A 4 -11.98 -9.17 -4.78
CA LEU A 4 -11.51 -8.06 -3.94
C LEU A 4 -10.39 -8.49 -2.99
N LEU A 5 -10.58 -9.62 -2.29
CA LEU A 5 -9.56 -10.15 -1.39
C LEU A 5 -8.31 -10.62 -2.12
N GLY A 6 -8.44 -11.14 -3.35
CA GLY A 6 -7.31 -11.42 -4.23
C GLY A 6 -6.50 -10.16 -4.54
N THR A 7 -7.17 -9.08 -4.94
CA THR A 7 -6.53 -7.78 -5.22
C THR A 7 -5.84 -7.21 -3.98
N ILE A 8 -6.50 -7.23 -2.81
CA ILE A 8 -5.91 -6.73 -1.56
C ILE A 8 -4.70 -7.58 -1.15
N ASN A 9 -4.78 -8.91 -1.28
CA ASN A 9 -3.65 -9.79 -1.00
C ASN A 9 -2.45 -9.53 -1.92
N TRP A 10 -2.67 -9.09 -3.15
CA TRP A 10 -1.60 -8.75 -4.08
C TRP A 10 -0.82 -7.50 -3.67
N VAL A 11 -1.51 -6.44 -3.21
CA VAL A 11 -0.86 -5.19 -2.75
C VAL A 11 -0.33 -5.24 -1.31
N ARG A 12 -0.74 -6.26 -0.54
CA ARG A 12 -0.43 -6.41 0.88
C ARG A 12 1.05 -6.24 1.26
N PRO A 13 2.04 -6.82 0.54
CA PRO A 13 3.45 -6.68 0.91
C PRO A 13 3.97 -5.24 0.84
N MET A 14 3.40 -4.44 -0.07
CA MET A 14 3.82 -3.05 -0.30
C MET A 14 3.25 -2.11 0.77
N LEU A 15 2.05 -2.41 1.28
CA LEU A 15 1.27 -1.52 2.14
C LEU A 15 1.40 -1.80 3.64
N GLY A 16 2.17 -2.82 4.03
CA GLY A 16 2.27 -3.22 5.44
C GLY A 16 0.91 -3.62 6.04
N ILE A 17 0.03 -4.26 5.25
CA ILE A 17 -1.29 -4.72 5.72
C ILE A 17 -1.11 -5.98 6.57
N THR A 18 -1.59 -5.94 7.81
CA THR A 18 -1.40 -7.02 8.80
C THR A 18 -2.44 -8.13 8.66
N ASN A 19 -2.18 -9.29 9.28
CA ASN A 19 -3.16 -10.38 9.32
C ASN A 19 -4.40 -9.99 10.14
N GLU A 20 -4.23 -9.13 11.15
CA GLU A 20 -5.31 -8.66 12.00
C GLU A 20 -6.28 -7.77 11.23
N GLU A 21 -5.75 -6.82 10.46
CA GLU A 21 -6.54 -5.94 9.58
C GLU A 21 -7.33 -6.74 8.52
N MET A 22 -6.75 -7.84 8.02
CA MET A 22 -7.40 -8.71 7.04
C MET A 22 -8.39 -9.72 7.64
N SER A 23 -8.29 -10.02 8.93
CA SER A 23 -9.05 -11.07 9.60
C SER A 23 -10.58 -10.95 9.42
N PRO A 24 -11.20 -9.75 9.58
CA PRO A 24 -12.63 -9.56 9.33
C PRO A 24 -13.04 -9.92 7.90
N LEU A 25 -12.18 -9.65 6.91
CA LEU A 25 -12.46 -9.90 5.50
C LEU A 25 -12.36 -11.40 5.17
N PHE A 26 -11.42 -12.13 5.78
CA PHE A 26 -11.35 -13.59 5.61
C PHE A 26 -12.57 -14.32 6.18
N LYS A 27 -13.22 -13.77 7.22
CA LYS A 27 -14.49 -14.31 7.71
C LYS A 27 -15.59 -14.23 6.64
N LEU A 28 -15.56 -13.22 5.77
CA LEU A 28 -16.46 -13.15 4.61
C LEU A 28 -16.23 -14.24 3.57
N LEU A 29 -15.11 -14.98 3.62
CA LEU A 29 -14.87 -16.15 2.76
C LEU A 29 -15.38 -17.45 3.38
N LYS A 30 -15.51 -17.52 4.71
CA LYS A 30 -16.04 -18.69 5.41
C LYS A 30 -17.55 -18.78 5.19
N GLY A 31 -18.00 -19.72 4.36
CA GLY A 31 -19.39 -19.94 3.97
C GLY A 31 -19.49 -20.74 2.67
N ASP A 32 -20.70 -21.13 2.29
CA ASP A 32 -20.96 -22.00 1.13
C ASP A 32 -20.35 -21.45 -0.16
N THR A 33 -19.84 -22.32 -1.04
CA THR A 33 -19.16 -21.94 -2.30
C THR A 33 -20.03 -21.14 -3.26
N ASP A 34 -21.33 -21.04 -2.98
CA ASP A 34 -22.28 -20.28 -3.74
C ASP A 34 -22.03 -18.77 -3.65
N LEU A 35 -22.14 -18.09 -4.78
CA LEU A 35 -21.90 -16.65 -4.95
C LEU A 35 -23.02 -15.77 -4.35
N SER A 36 -23.79 -16.31 -3.40
CA SER A 36 -24.89 -15.61 -2.76
C SER A 36 -24.41 -14.31 -2.13
N ALA A 37 -25.29 -13.30 -2.14
CA ALA A 37 -24.96 -11.96 -1.64
C ALA A 37 -24.56 -12.04 -0.16
N ARG A 38 -23.25 -11.94 0.10
CA ARG A 38 -22.71 -11.92 1.46
C ARG A 38 -22.81 -10.49 2.01
N THR A 39 -23.49 -10.33 3.13
CA THR A 39 -23.59 -9.03 3.82
C THR A 39 -22.26 -8.68 4.44
N LEU A 40 -21.78 -7.47 4.20
CA LEU A 40 -20.56 -6.97 4.82
C LEU A 40 -20.85 -6.59 6.28
N THR A 41 -20.14 -7.19 7.24
CA THR A 41 -20.28 -6.82 8.65
C THR A 41 -19.67 -5.45 8.92
N LYS A 42 -19.92 -4.88 10.11
CA LYS A 42 -19.33 -3.59 10.51
C LYS A 42 -17.80 -3.67 10.58
N GLU A 43 -17.28 -4.79 11.09
CA GLU A 43 -15.85 -5.03 11.22
C GLU A 43 -15.18 -5.16 9.85
N ALA A 44 -15.86 -5.79 8.89
CA ALA A 44 -15.37 -5.88 7.53
C ALA A 44 -15.39 -4.52 6.80
N HIS A 45 -16.38 -3.66 7.06
CA HIS A 45 -16.36 -2.28 6.55
C HIS A 45 -15.16 -1.51 7.08
N LEU A 46 -14.96 -1.52 8.41
CA LEU A 46 -13.83 -0.82 9.03
C LEU A 46 -12.48 -1.31 8.50
N ALA A 47 -12.33 -2.63 8.32
CA ALA A 47 -11.13 -3.21 7.73
C ALA A 47 -10.87 -2.68 6.29
N LEU A 48 -11.92 -2.56 5.47
CA LEU A 48 -11.78 -1.99 4.12
C LEU A 48 -11.42 -0.50 4.15
N GLU A 49 -11.95 0.27 5.10
CA GLU A 49 -11.61 1.69 5.27
C GLU A 49 -10.13 1.86 5.60
N ILE A 50 -9.61 1.08 6.56
CA ILE A 50 -8.19 1.10 6.93
C ILE A 50 -7.31 0.74 5.72
N ILE A 51 -7.69 -0.29 4.96
CA ILE A 51 -6.94 -0.71 3.77
C ILE A 51 -6.99 0.37 2.68
N ALA A 52 -8.15 1.00 2.47
CA ALA A 52 -8.32 2.07 1.49
C ALA A 52 -7.47 3.29 1.84
N ASP A 53 -7.38 3.64 3.13
CA ASP A 53 -6.53 4.71 3.63
C ASP A 53 -5.03 4.41 3.40
N LYS A 54 -4.61 3.17 3.69
CA LYS A 54 -3.24 2.70 3.39
C LYS A 54 -2.92 2.77 1.90
N ILE A 55 -3.85 2.35 1.03
CA ILE A 55 -3.68 2.44 -0.43
C ILE A 55 -3.54 3.91 -0.86
N SER A 56 -4.39 4.79 -0.34
CA SER A 56 -4.44 6.19 -0.73
C SER A 56 -3.22 6.98 -0.25
N SER A 57 -2.68 6.61 0.91
CA SER A 57 -1.48 7.23 1.50
C SER A 57 -0.17 6.63 1.01
N TYR A 58 -0.22 5.51 0.28
CA TYR A 58 0.97 4.85 -0.23
C TYR A 58 1.43 5.47 -1.53
N ASN A 59 2.68 5.92 -1.55
CA ASN A 59 3.36 6.35 -2.76
C ASN A 59 4.43 5.31 -3.10
N ALA A 60 4.33 4.74 -4.31
CA ALA A 60 5.36 3.91 -4.89
C ALA A 60 5.88 4.55 -6.16
N ALA A 61 7.19 4.70 -6.22
CA ALA A 61 7.88 5.07 -7.43
C ALA A 61 8.53 3.83 -8.07
N CYS A 62 8.57 3.79 -9.40
CA CYS A 62 9.37 2.82 -10.13
C CYS A 62 10.71 3.44 -10.51
N TYR A 63 11.76 2.62 -10.51
CA TYR A 63 13.05 3.00 -11.07
C TYR A 63 12.93 3.32 -12.56
N VAL A 64 13.42 4.49 -12.96
CA VAL A 64 13.45 4.97 -14.35
C VAL A 64 14.86 4.78 -14.89
N VAL A 65 15.02 3.88 -15.87
CA VAL A 65 16.35 3.48 -16.39
C VAL A 65 17.18 4.66 -16.89
N ASP A 66 16.55 5.65 -17.51
CA ASP A 66 17.23 6.78 -18.14
C ASP A 66 17.54 7.95 -17.16
N LEU A 67 17.13 7.84 -15.89
CA LEU A 67 17.41 8.87 -14.87
C LEU A 67 18.55 8.42 -13.92
N PRO A 68 19.50 9.30 -13.59
CA PRO A 68 20.52 8.98 -12.59
C PRO A 68 19.89 8.82 -11.21
N VAL A 69 20.42 7.88 -10.42
CA VAL A 69 20.09 7.76 -8.99
C VAL A 69 20.91 8.79 -8.22
N THR A 70 20.22 9.59 -7.40
CA THR A 70 20.82 10.65 -6.59
C THR A 70 20.69 10.30 -5.10
N LEU A 71 21.75 10.58 -4.33
CA LEU A 71 21.73 10.51 -2.88
C LEU A 71 21.45 11.91 -2.31
N PHE A 72 20.31 12.07 -1.65
CA PHE A 72 19.94 13.29 -0.94
C PHE A 72 20.38 13.18 0.51
N VAL A 73 21.40 13.94 0.91
CA VAL A 73 21.85 14.00 2.30
C VAL A 73 21.16 15.17 3.00
N ILE A 74 20.37 14.87 4.03
CA ILE A 74 19.62 15.84 4.81
C ILE A 74 20.27 15.95 6.18
N ASN A 75 20.80 17.13 6.48
CA ASN A 75 21.40 17.42 7.77
C ASN A 75 20.29 17.84 8.76
N ASN A 76 19.87 16.90 9.61
CA ASN A 76 18.86 17.14 10.64
C ASN A 76 19.53 17.37 12.00
N THR A 77 18.84 18.07 12.89
CA THR A 77 19.34 18.51 14.20
C THR A 77 19.84 17.37 15.09
N PHE A 78 19.27 16.17 14.96
CA PHE A 78 19.65 15.01 15.78
C PHE A 78 20.71 14.12 15.12
N GLN A 79 20.57 13.85 13.82
CA GLN A 79 21.52 13.07 13.03
C GLN A 79 21.27 13.29 11.54
N PRO A 80 22.31 13.31 10.67
CA PRO A 80 22.10 13.33 9.24
C PRO A 80 21.43 12.03 8.80
N PHE A 81 20.56 12.13 7.81
CA PHE A 81 19.99 10.97 7.13
C PHE A 81 20.09 11.17 5.62
N ALA A 82 20.01 10.09 4.86
CA ALA A 82 20.08 10.16 3.42
C ALA A 82 18.97 9.34 2.77
N ILE A 83 18.53 9.81 1.61
CA ILE A 83 17.48 9.17 0.80
C ILE A 83 18.02 8.95 -0.61
N LEU A 84 17.78 7.78 -1.18
CA LEU A 84 18.04 7.49 -2.58
C LEU A 84 16.79 7.84 -3.40
N GLY A 85 16.98 8.53 -4.52
CA GLY A 85 15.87 8.84 -5.40
C GLY A 85 16.28 9.30 -6.79
N GLN A 86 15.32 9.39 -7.68
CA GLN A 86 15.46 9.93 -9.04
C GLN A 86 14.64 11.21 -9.16
N VAL A 87 15.20 12.22 -9.82
CA VAL A 87 14.54 13.50 -10.03
C VAL A 87 14.34 13.69 -11.52
N ALA A 88 13.09 13.88 -11.94
CA ALA A 88 12.80 14.25 -13.32
C ALA A 88 13.33 15.66 -13.59
N THR A 89 13.87 15.88 -14.79
CA THR A 89 14.63 17.09 -15.18
C THR A 89 13.87 18.41 -15.05
N GLU A 90 12.53 18.36 -14.84
CA GLU A 90 11.69 19.54 -14.62
C GLU A 90 11.41 19.87 -13.13
N GLY A 91 11.97 19.11 -12.18
CA GLY A 91 11.88 19.41 -10.74
C GLY A 91 10.47 19.29 -10.13
N LYS A 92 9.50 18.75 -10.86
CA LYS A 92 8.12 18.59 -10.39
C LYS A 92 7.87 17.27 -9.65
N ASP A 93 8.64 16.24 -9.97
CA ASP A 93 8.43 14.89 -9.42
C ASP A 93 9.75 14.31 -8.87
N VAL A 94 9.71 13.92 -7.60
CA VAL A 94 10.81 13.21 -6.91
C VAL A 94 10.35 11.79 -6.63
N TYR A 95 11.09 10.83 -7.18
CA TYR A 95 10.84 9.41 -7.05
C TYR A 95 11.81 8.83 -6.01
N PHE A 96 11.33 8.50 -4.82
CA PHE A 96 12.15 7.85 -3.81
C PHE A 96 12.20 6.34 -4.08
N LEU A 97 13.41 5.77 -4.01
CA LEU A 97 13.66 4.35 -4.25
C LEU A 97 13.68 3.55 -2.95
#